data_AF-A0A6J8EWK5-F1
#
_entry.id   AF-A0A6J8EWK5-F1
#
_cell.length_a   1.000
_cell.length_b   1.000
_cell.length_c   1.000
_cell.angle_alpha   90.00
_cell.angle_beta   90.00
_cell.angle_gamma   90.00
#
_symmetry.space_group_name_H-M   'P 1'
#
loop_
_entity.id
_entity.type
_entity.pdbx_description
1 polymer ?
#
loop_
_entity_poly.entity_id
_entity_poly.type
_entity_poly.pdbx_seq_one_letter_code
_entity_poly.pdbx_strand_id
1 'polypeptide(L)'
;MDLESIIKYKIPNFKKFCELHEDVSLDFYCTQHDTICCRKCIPSKHHSCKDVLPLEVASEHIKKSSLFDDTFREWQNIAKTLDHLRKDRNDNINQLEKSESAISEEVNNLKNHLIKQINTLVEKLKIDLSNCKKKNLDQLRKESSEISELHDSVQERGQELEFLKDHGSNNQLYLKLREQGEGFQNIVKRVQEMTISYKRVYLKFEKRADIDHRSMGSISEFKEAVDFLYRPAKLQKAQVQSKRVEAILTLKKEITNQLNLCNKLDITGLAVTADYTLFLCNNQHGVR
;
A
#
# COMPACT_ATOMS: atom_id res chain seq x y z
N MET A 1 -44.16 59.11 -16.38
CA MET A 1 -43.34 59.99 -15.51
C MET A 1 -44.22 60.39 -14.34
N ASP A 2 -43.95 59.81 -13.18
CA ASP A 2 -44.79 59.98 -11.98
C ASP A 2 -44.58 61.36 -11.36
N LEU A 3 -45.65 62.11 -11.12
CA LEU A 3 -45.61 63.50 -10.61
C LEU A 3 -44.92 63.60 -9.24
N GLU A 4 -44.87 62.50 -8.47
CA GLU A 4 -44.20 62.43 -7.17
C GLU A 4 -42.68 62.58 -7.25
N SER A 5 -42.06 62.26 -8.39
CA SER A 5 -40.61 62.39 -8.58
C SER A 5 -40.13 63.84 -8.80
N ILE A 6 -41.04 64.77 -9.10
CA ILE A 6 -40.74 66.19 -9.34
C ILE A 6 -40.66 66.99 -8.03
N ILE A 7 -41.32 66.54 -6.95
CA ILE A 7 -41.43 67.26 -5.67
C ILE A 7 -40.11 67.27 -4.87
N LYS A 8 -39.13 66.44 -5.22
CA LYS A 8 -37.88 66.28 -4.45
C LYS A 8 -36.83 67.38 -4.71
N TYR A 9 -36.98 68.18 -5.76
CA TYR A 9 -36.03 69.25 -6.09
C TYR A 9 -36.51 70.59 -5.55
N LYS A 10 -36.06 70.98 -4.34
CA LYS A 10 -36.06 72.40 -3.96
C LYS A 10 -35.17 73.13 -4.95
N ILE A 11 -35.74 73.99 -5.80
CA ILE A 11 -34.95 74.89 -6.64
C ILE A 11 -34.21 75.84 -5.69
N PRO A 12 -32.87 75.73 -5.54
CA PRO A 12 -32.13 76.62 -4.67
C PRO A 12 -32.17 78.02 -5.28
N ASN A 13 -32.23 79.07 -4.46
CA ASN A 13 -31.98 80.42 -4.94
C ASN A 13 -30.50 80.53 -5.31
N PHE A 14 -30.17 80.27 -6.57
CA PHE A 14 -28.80 80.18 -7.05
C PHE A 14 -28.25 81.58 -7.33
N LYS A 15 -27.64 82.20 -6.32
CA LYS A 15 -26.81 83.40 -6.48
C LYS A 15 -25.34 83.02 -6.42
N LYS A 16 -24.59 83.33 -7.48
CA LYS A 16 -23.14 83.10 -7.55
C LYS A 16 -22.41 84.43 -7.42
N PHE A 17 -21.38 84.46 -6.59
CA PHE A 17 -20.56 85.65 -6.34
C PHE A 17 -19.22 85.54 -7.04
N CYS A 18 -18.61 86.70 -7.30
CA CYS A 18 -17.31 86.79 -7.96
C CYS A 18 -16.19 86.38 -7.03
N GLU A 19 -15.32 85.47 -7.48
CA GLU A 19 -14.16 85.00 -6.73
C GLU A 19 -13.10 86.11 -6.49
N LEU A 20 -13.11 87.18 -7.28
CA LEU A 20 -12.13 88.28 -7.21
C LEU A 20 -12.67 89.52 -6.51
N HIS A 21 -13.98 89.61 -6.36
CA HIS A 21 -14.67 90.78 -5.84
C HIS A 21 -15.71 90.31 -4.84
N GLU A 22 -15.32 90.32 -3.57
CA GLU A 22 -16.14 89.91 -2.44
C GLU A 22 -17.51 90.60 -2.45
N ASP A 23 -18.55 89.83 -2.14
CA ASP A 23 -19.96 90.23 -2.11
C ASP A 23 -20.52 90.84 -3.41
N VAL A 24 -19.83 90.69 -4.55
CA VAL A 24 -20.34 91.13 -5.86
C VAL A 24 -20.91 89.96 -6.64
N SER A 25 -22.18 90.04 -7.02
CA SER A 25 -22.87 89.03 -7.84
C SER A 25 -22.33 88.95 -9.27
N LEU A 26 -22.40 87.74 -9.83
CA LEU A 26 -22.10 87.45 -11.23
C LEU A 26 -23.34 87.67 -12.11
N ASP A 27 -23.46 88.88 -12.66
CA ASP A 27 -24.67 89.31 -13.38
C ASP A 27 -24.47 89.49 -14.90
N PHE A 28 -23.25 89.24 -15.41
CA PHE A 28 -22.91 89.45 -16.82
C PHE A 28 -22.25 88.22 -17.43
N TYR A 29 -22.45 88.00 -18.72
CA TYR A 29 -21.81 86.93 -19.50
C TYR A 29 -20.96 87.54 -20.62
N CYS A 30 -19.70 87.11 -20.70
CA CYS A 30 -18.79 87.49 -21.77
C CYS A 30 -18.76 86.40 -22.84
N THR A 31 -19.21 86.71 -24.06
CA THR A 31 -19.29 85.73 -25.15
C THR A 31 -17.91 85.31 -25.67
N GLN A 32 -16.94 86.22 -25.64
CA GLN A 32 -15.58 85.96 -26.14
C GLN A 32 -14.80 84.97 -25.28
N HIS A 33 -15.10 84.94 -23.99
CA HIS A 33 -14.42 84.06 -23.03
C HIS A 33 -15.31 82.89 -22.59
N ASP A 34 -16.59 82.88 -22.98
CA ASP A 34 -17.60 81.92 -22.54
C ASP A 34 -17.66 81.80 -21.00
N THR A 35 -17.67 82.94 -20.30
CA THR A 35 -17.63 83.00 -18.84
C THR A 35 -18.61 84.01 -18.26
N ILE A 36 -19.15 83.71 -17.08
CA ILE A 36 -19.95 84.64 -16.28
C ILE A 36 -19.01 85.52 -15.43
N CYS A 37 -19.24 86.82 -15.41
CA CYS A 37 -18.42 87.83 -14.73
C CYS A 37 -19.29 88.83 -13.95
N CYS A 38 -18.68 89.59 -13.02
CA CYS A 38 -19.37 90.66 -12.30
C CYS A 38 -19.08 92.04 -12.89
N ARG A 39 -19.85 93.05 -12.47
CA ARG A 39 -19.69 94.44 -12.92
C ARG A 39 -18.27 95.01 -12.76
N LYS A 40 -17.50 94.57 -11.76
CA LYS A 40 -16.11 95.03 -11.51
C LYS A 40 -15.10 94.32 -12.42
N CYS A 41 -15.40 93.11 -12.89
CA CYS A 41 -14.55 92.38 -13.84
C CYS A 41 -14.60 92.98 -15.26
N ILE A 42 -15.69 93.67 -15.62
CA ILE A 42 -15.86 94.25 -16.96
C ILE A 42 -14.74 95.26 -17.28
N PRO A 43 -14.53 96.35 -16.52
CA PRO A 43 -13.51 97.35 -16.85
C PRO A 43 -12.07 96.87 -16.57
N SER A 44 -11.88 95.78 -15.83
CA SER A 44 -10.55 95.28 -15.47
C SER A 44 -10.08 94.16 -16.41
N LYS A 45 -10.85 93.08 -16.51
CA LYS A 45 -10.49 91.87 -17.25
C LYS A 45 -11.14 91.74 -18.61
N HIS A 46 -12.34 92.31 -18.78
CA HIS A 46 -13.09 92.23 -20.04
C HIS A 46 -13.19 93.58 -20.75
N HIS A 47 -12.28 94.52 -20.48
CA HIS A 47 -12.34 95.90 -20.98
C HIS A 47 -12.21 95.99 -22.51
N SER A 48 -11.51 95.01 -23.10
CA SER A 48 -11.34 94.86 -24.55
C SER A 48 -12.39 93.93 -25.17
N CYS A 49 -13.33 93.39 -24.38
CA CYS A 49 -14.37 92.52 -24.89
C CYS A 49 -15.49 93.31 -25.51
N LYS A 50 -15.85 92.96 -26.75
CA LYS A 50 -16.88 93.67 -27.51
C LYS A 50 -18.30 93.32 -27.06
N ASP A 51 -18.49 92.08 -26.60
CA ASP A 51 -19.80 91.51 -26.32
C ASP A 51 -19.85 90.93 -24.89
N VAL A 52 -20.19 91.81 -23.94
CA VAL A 52 -20.52 91.45 -22.56
C VAL A 52 -21.99 91.81 -22.33
N LEU A 53 -22.82 90.80 -22.09
CA LEU A 53 -24.27 90.94 -22.00
C LEU A 53 -24.74 90.71 -20.55
N PRO A 54 -25.82 91.36 -20.09
CA PRO A 54 -26.49 90.96 -18.86
C PRO A 54 -26.89 89.47 -18.93
N LEU A 55 -26.77 88.75 -17.82
CA LEU A 55 -27.04 87.32 -17.78
C LEU A 55 -28.49 86.99 -18.11
N GLU A 56 -29.43 87.89 -17.78
CA GLU A 56 -30.85 87.78 -18.15
C GLU A 56 -31.03 87.73 -19.68
N VAL A 57 -30.26 88.54 -20.41
CA VAL A 57 -30.29 88.59 -21.88
C VAL A 57 -29.59 87.37 -22.46
N ALA A 58 -28.43 86.99 -21.93
CA ALA A 58 -27.70 85.81 -22.40
C ALA A 58 -28.46 84.50 -22.16
N SER A 59 -29.32 84.45 -21.13
CA SER A 59 -30.10 83.26 -20.76
C SER A 59 -31.52 83.20 -21.33
N GLU A 60 -31.99 84.26 -21.99
CA GLU A 60 -33.38 84.43 -22.44
C GLU A 60 -33.88 83.26 -23.32
N HIS A 61 -32.97 82.59 -24.03
CA HIS A 61 -33.27 81.45 -24.89
C HIS A 61 -32.55 80.16 -24.50
N ILE A 62 -31.99 80.06 -23.28
CA ILE A 62 -31.21 78.88 -22.86
C ILE A 62 -32.02 77.59 -22.96
N LYS A 63 -33.32 77.64 -22.63
CA LYS A 63 -34.26 76.51 -22.72
C LYS A 63 -34.55 76.04 -24.15
N LYS A 64 -34.28 76.89 -25.15
CA LYS A 64 -34.44 76.60 -26.58
C LYS A 64 -33.09 76.44 -27.28
N SER A 65 -31.99 76.55 -26.55
CA SER A 65 -30.65 76.42 -27.08
C SER A 65 -30.24 74.96 -27.15
N SER A 66 -29.39 74.62 -28.12
CA SER A 66 -28.80 73.28 -28.20
C SER A 66 -28.00 72.92 -26.96
N LEU A 67 -27.42 73.90 -26.25
CA LEU A 67 -26.66 73.65 -25.03
C LEU A 67 -27.48 72.91 -23.97
N PHE A 68 -28.73 73.30 -23.75
CA PHE A 68 -29.60 72.60 -22.80
C PHE A 68 -29.94 71.18 -23.29
N ASP A 69 -30.41 71.06 -24.53
CA ASP A 69 -30.84 69.77 -25.09
C ASP A 69 -29.68 68.78 -25.20
N ASP A 70 -28.50 69.23 -25.63
CA ASP A 70 -27.29 68.42 -25.74
C ASP A 70 -26.82 67.99 -24.35
N THR A 71 -26.71 68.92 -23.39
CA THR A 71 -26.31 68.58 -22.01
C THR A 71 -27.27 67.61 -21.36
N PHE A 72 -28.59 67.83 -21.51
CA PHE A 72 -29.61 66.96 -20.97
C PHE A 72 -29.56 65.57 -21.61
N ARG A 73 -29.40 65.50 -22.94
CA ARG A 73 -29.26 64.23 -23.67
C ARG A 73 -28.00 63.48 -23.25
N GLU A 74 -26.87 64.16 -23.06
CA GLU A 74 -25.64 63.55 -22.55
C GLU A 74 -25.83 62.97 -21.14
N TRP A 75 -26.48 63.70 -20.23
CA TRP A 75 -26.80 63.16 -18.91
C TRP A 75 -27.71 61.93 -18.97
N GLN A 76 -28.70 61.92 -19.86
CA GLN A 76 -29.55 60.75 -20.08
C GLN A 76 -28.76 59.56 -20.65
N ASN A 77 -27.83 59.82 -21.59
CA ASN A 77 -26.98 58.79 -22.17
C ASN A 77 -26.01 58.20 -21.15
N ILE A 78 -25.41 59.04 -20.30
CA ILE A 78 -24.57 58.61 -19.17
C ILE A 78 -25.38 57.74 -18.22
N ALA A 79 -26.57 58.18 -17.81
CA ALA A 79 -27.43 57.41 -16.90
C ALA A 79 -27.78 56.02 -17.47
N LYS A 80 -28.20 55.95 -18.74
CA LYS A 80 -28.49 54.68 -19.43
C LYS A 80 -27.26 53.76 -19.50
N THR A 81 -26.09 54.32 -19.82
CA THR A 81 -24.83 53.58 -19.87
C THR A 81 -24.47 53.01 -18.50
N LEU A 82 -24.61 53.80 -17.44
CA LEU A 82 -24.37 53.37 -16.06
C LEU A 82 -25.36 52.27 -15.63
N ASP A 83 -26.63 52.36 -16.03
CA ASP A 83 -27.61 51.31 -15.76
C ASP A 83 -27.27 49.99 -16.44
N HIS A 84 -26.84 50.03 -17.71
CA HIS A 84 -26.36 48.84 -18.41
C HIS A 84 -25.11 48.25 -17.76
N LEU A 85 -24.12 49.08 -17.41
CA LEU A 85 -22.91 48.63 -16.72
C LEU A 85 -23.25 48.00 -15.36
N ARG A 86 -24.16 48.61 -14.59
CA ARG A 86 -24.62 48.05 -13.32
C ARG A 86 -25.26 46.69 -13.49
N LYS A 87 -26.12 46.51 -14.49
CA LYS A 87 -26.76 45.23 -14.78
C LYS A 87 -25.72 44.17 -15.19
N ASP A 88 -24.84 44.51 -16.12
CA ASP A 88 -23.77 43.63 -16.57
C ASP A 88 -22.85 43.18 -15.43
N ARG A 89 -22.46 44.10 -14.53
CA ARG A 89 -21.66 43.74 -13.35
C ARG A 89 -22.40 42.80 -12.40
N ASN A 90 -23.69 43.02 -12.15
CA ASN A 90 -24.50 42.12 -11.33
C ASN A 90 -24.65 40.74 -11.97
N ASP A 91 -24.91 40.68 -13.28
CA ASP A 91 -25.01 39.43 -14.03
C ASP A 91 -23.68 38.66 -14.00
N ASN A 92 -22.55 39.36 -14.14
CA ASN A 92 -21.21 38.78 -14.05
C ASN A 92 -20.90 38.23 -12.64
N ILE A 93 -21.27 38.94 -11.57
CA ILE A 93 -21.14 38.44 -10.19
C ILE A 93 -21.91 37.12 -10.03
N ASN A 94 -23.17 37.09 -10.47
CA ASN A 94 -24.00 35.88 -10.40
C ASN A 94 -23.43 34.72 -11.23
N GLN A 95 -22.83 35.01 -12.39
CA GLN A 95 -22.16 33.99 -13.21
C GLN A 95 -20.92 33.45 -12.50
N LEU A 96 -20.12 34.31 -11.89
CA LEU A 96 -18.91 33.91 -11.17
C LEU A 96 -19.24 32.99 -9.98
N GLU A 97 -20.24 33.32 -9.18
CA GLU A 97 -20.70 32.49 -8.06
C GLU A 97 -21.22 31.11 -8.53
N LYS A 98 -21.94 31.08 -9.66
CA LYS A 98 -22.39 29.82 -10.28
C LYS A 98 -21.21 28.99 -10.79
N SER A 99 -20.23 29.62 -11.41
CA SER A 99 -19.02 28.95 -11.89
C SER A 99 -18.20 28.37 -10.74
N GLU A 100 -18.02 29.10 -9.64
CA GLU A 100 -17.35 28.58 -8.44
C GLU A 100 -18.07 27.34 -7.88
N SER A 101 -19.39 27.41 -7.77
CA SER A 101 -20.22 26.31 -7.29
C SER A 101 -20.09 25.07 -8.19
N ALA A 102 -20.17 25.26 -9.51
CA ALA A 102 -20.03 24.18 -10.49
C ALA A 102 -18.64 23.52 -10.44
N ILE A 103 -17.57 24.33 -10.42
CA ILE A 103 -16.19 23.81 -10.32
C ILE A 103 -16.01 23.04 -9.00
N SER A 104 -16.56 23.56 -7.89
CA SER A 104 -16.49 22.88 -6.60
C SER A 104 -17.19 21.52 -6.61
N GLU A 105 -18.34 21.42 -7.29
CA GLU A 105 -19.06 20.15 -7.48
C GLU A 105 -18.25 19.17 -8.34
N GLU A 106 -17.67 19.63 -9.45
CA GLU A 106 -16.80 18.81 -10.32
C GLU A 106 -15.58 18.26 -9.57
N VAL A 107 -14.91 19.10 -8.77
CA VAL A 107 -13.77 18.68 -7.94
C VAL A 107 -14.20 17.61 -6.93
N ASN A 108 -15.35 17.77 -6.29
CA ASN A 108 -15.89 16.79 -5.35
C ASN A 108 -16.26 15.47 -6.06
N ASN A 109 -16.84 15.54 -7.25
CA ASN A 109 -17.16 14.38 -8.07
C ASN A 109 -15.90 13.61 -8.47
N LEU A 110 -14.84 14.32 -8.87
CA LEU A 110 -13.53 13.72 -9.17
C LEU A 110 -12.93 13.03 -7.95
N LYS A 111 -12.94 13.68 -6.78
CA LYS A 111 -12.49 13.08 -5.52
C LYS A 111 -13.24 11.78 -5.21
N ASN A 112 -14.57 11.81 -5.30
CA ASN A 112 -15.41 10.64 -5.03
C ASN A 112 -15.15 9.50 -6.03
N HIS A 113 -14.91 9.83 -7.29
CA HIS A 113 -14.53 8.88 -8.31
C HIS A 113 -13.18 8.21 -7.98
N LEU A 114 -12.16 8.98 -7.61
CA LEU A 114 -10.84 8.44 -7.21
C LEU A 114 -10.94 7.53 -5.99
N ILE A 115 -11.72 7.92 -4.97
CA ILE A 115 -11.96 7.08 -3.79
C ILE A 115 -12.60 5.74 -4.17
N LYS A 116 -13.61 5.74 -5.06
CA LYS A 116 -14.25 4.51 -5.56
C LYS A 116 -13.25 3.62 -6.31
N GLN A 117 -12.37 4.20 -7.12
CA GLN A 117 -11.34 3.44 -7.83
C GLN A 117 -10.34 2.80 -6.86
N ILE A 118 -9.86 3.55 -5.86
CA ILE A 118 -8.95 3.02 -4.82
C ILE A 118 -9.62 1.88 -4.06
N ASN A 119 -10.86 2.05 -3.61
CA ASN A 119 -11.60 0.99 -2.91
C ASN A 119 -11.73 -0.27 -3.78
N THR A 120 -11.98 -0.10 -5.08
CA THR A 120 -12.05 -1.23 -6.02
C THR A 120 -10.71 -1.97 -6.13
N LEU A 121 -9.58 -1.24 -6.17
CA LEU A 121 -8.24 -1.84 -6.21
C LEU A 121 -7.91 -2.58 -4.90
N VAL A 122 -8.29 -2.01 -3.75
CA VAL A 122 -8.12 -2.64 -2.44
C VAL A 122 -8.91 -3.94 -2.34
N GLU A 123 -10.17 -3.95 -2.78
CA GLU A 123 -10.99 -5.17 -2.74
C GLU A 123 -10.44 -6.26 -3.68
N LYS A 124 -9.94 -5.91 -4.86
CA LYS A 124 -9.24 -6.86 -5.74
C LYS A 124 -8.03 -7.48 -5.04
N LEU A 125 -7.18 -6.67 -4.40
CA LEU A 125 -6.02 -7.17 -3.66
C LEU A 125 -6.40 -8.09 -2.48
N LYS A 126 -7.49 -7.78 -1.77
CA LYS A 126 -8.00 -8.65 -0.71
C LYS A 126 -8.50 -9.98 -1.24
N ILE A 127 -9.18 -9.98 -2.38
CA ILE A 127 -9.63 -11.20 -3.06
C ILE A 127 -8.42 -12.03 -3.48
N ASP A 128 -7.40 -11.42 -4.08
CA ASP A 128 -6.17 -12.10 -4.50
C ASP A 128 -5.42 -12.70 -3.30
N LEU A 129 -5.31 -11.95 -2.21
CA LEU A 129 -4.72 -12.43 -0.95
C LEU A 129 -5.50 -13.62 -0.39
N SER A 130 -6.83 -13.53 -0.35
CA SER A 130 -7.70 -14.60 0.14
C SER A 130 -7.57 -15.87 -0.71
N ASN A 131 -7.56 -15.72 -2.03
CA ASN A 131 -7.39 -16.83 -2.97
C ASN A 131 -6.01 -17.50 -2.82
N CYS A 132 -4.95 -16.69 -2.71
CA CYS A 132 -3.59 -17.19 -2.51
C CYS A 132 -3.47 -17.93 -1.17
N LYS A 133 -4.04 -17.37 -0.10
CA LYS A 133 -4.12 -18.03 1.22
C LYS A 133 -4.88 -19.35 1.16
N LYS A 134 -6.06 -19.36 0.54
CA LYS A 134 -6.91 -20.56 0.44
C LYS A 134 -6.17 -21.68 -0.30
N LYS A 135 -5.60 -21.38 -1.48
CA LYS A 135 -4.81 -22.33 -2.27
C LYS A 135 -3.68 -22.96 -1.45
N ASN A 136 -2.91 -22.14 -0.74
CA ASN A 136 -1.79 -22.63 0.06
C ASN A 136 -2.23 -23.41 1.30
N LEU A 137 -3.31 -22.99 1.97
CA LEU A 137 -3.88 -23.74 3.09
C LEU A 137 -4.42 -25.11 2.65
N ASP A 138 -5.08 -25.18 1.51
CA ASP A 138 -5.60 -26.45 0.98
C ASP A 138 -4.46 -27.41 0.62
N GLN A 139 -3.35 -26.88 0.09
CA GLN A 139 -2.14 -27.67 -0.15
C GLN A 139 -1.50 -28.16 1.16
N LEU A 140 -1.27 -27.27 2.12
CA LEU A 140 -0.69 -27.62 3.42
C LEU A 140 -1.55 -28.63 4.20
N ARG A 141 -2.87 -28.56 4.09
CA ARG A 141 -3.80 -29.53 4.70
C ARG A 141 -3.65 -30.92 4.09
N LYS A 142 -3.51 -31.02 2.76
CA LYS A 142 -3.27 -32.30 2.08
C LYS A 142 -1.93 -32.90 2.53
N GLU A 143 -0.88 -32.08 2.55
CA GLU A 143 0.45 -32.47 3.02
C GLU A 143 0.41 -32.93 4.48
N SER A 144 -0.30 -32.22 5.35
CA SER A 144 -0.47 -32.60 6.76
C SER A 144 -1.26 -33.90 6.94
N SER A 145 -2.31 -34.13 6.14
CA SER A 145 -3.08 -35.39 6.18
C SER A 145 -2.19 -36.56 5.78
N GLU A 146 -1.41 -36.38 4.71
CA GLU A 146 -0.50 -37.40 4.21
C GLU A 146 0.58 -37.75 5.25
N ILE A 147 1.15 -36.74 5.92
CA ILE A 147 2.10 -36.96 7.02
C ILE A 147 1.44 -37.73 8.16
N SER A 148 0.20 -37.39 8.53
CA SER A 148 -0.52 -38.06 9.63
C SER A 148 -0.78 -39.53 9.31
N GLU A 149 -1.30 -39.83 8.12
CA GLU A 149 -1.56 -41.20 7.68
C GLU A 149 -0.26 -42.03 7.66
N LEU A 150 0.84 -41.45 7.16
CA LEU A 150 2.12 -42.13 7.14
C LEU A 150 2.69 -42.33 8.55
N HIS A 151 2.55 -41.33 9.43
CA HIS A 151 2.96 -41.40 10.83
C HIS A 151 2.24 -42.53 11.56
N ASP A 152 0.91 -42.58 11.47
CA ASP A 152 0.09 -43.59 12.13
C ASP A 152 0.46 -44.98 11.62
N SER A 153 0.62 -45.12 10.30
CA SER A 153 1.04 -46.38 9.67
C SER A 153 2.45 -46.83 10.10
N VAL A 154 3.38 -45.91 10.35
CA VAL A 154 4.73 -46.23 10.88
C VAL A 154 4.64 -46.61 12.36
N GLN A 155 3.84 -45.87 13.13
CA GLN A 155 3.66 -46.11 14.56
C GLN A 155 3.01 -47.46 14.83
N GLU A 156 1.93 -47.82 14.13
CA GLU A 156 1.26 -49.12 14.23
C GLU A 156 2.23 -50.28 13.96
N ARG A 157 3.04 -50.19 12.90
CA ARG A 157 4.05 -51.20 12.58
C ARG A 157 5.13 -51.28 13.65
N GLY A 158 5.54 -50.15 14.22
CA GLY A 158 6.49 -50.09 15.33
C GLY A 158 5.95 -50.80 16.58
N GLN A 159 4.71 -50.51 16.95
CA GLN A 159 4.03 -51.13 18.09
C GLN A 159 3.81 -52.64 17.89
N GLU A 160 3.45 -53.07 16.68
CA GLU A 160 3.32 -54.49 16.35
C GLU A 160 4.65 -55.23 16.53
N LEU A 161 5.76 -54.64 16.07
CA LEU A 161 7.09 -55.22 16.24
C LEU A 161 7.52 -55.27 17.70
N GLU A 162 7.19 -54.25 18.50
CA GLU A 162 7.46 -54.21 19.94
C GLU A 162 6.65 -55.28 20.69
N PHE A 163 5.36 -55.42 20.38
CA PHE A 163 4.51 -56.48 20.91
C PHE A 163 5.03 -57.89 20.57
N LEU A 164 5.40 -58.12 19.30
CA LEU A 164 5.94 -59.41 18.87
C LEU A 164 7.31 -59.71 19.49
N LYS A 165 8.10 -58.69 19.81
CA LYS A 165 9.36 -58.85 20.52
C LYS A 165 9.15 -59.30 21.96
N ASP A 166 8.15 -58.77 22.65
CA ASP A 166 7.93 -59.05 24.08
C ASP A 166 7.07 -60.29 24.32
N HIS A 167 6.18 -60.63 23.38
CA HIS A 167 5.16 -61.67 23.56
C HIS A 167 5.10 -62.70 22.42
N GLY A 168 5.69 -62.41 21.26
CA GLY A 168 5.65 -63.28 20.09
C GLY A 168 6.70 -64.41 20.14
N SER A 169 6.45 -65.48 19.40
CA SER A 169 7.48 -66.49 19.15
C SER A 169 8.55 -65.97 18.18
N ASN A 170 9.77 -66.48 18.29
CA ASN A 170 10.87 -66.13 17.37
C ASN A 170 10.49 -66.29 15.89
N ASN A 171 9.68 -67.31 15.56
CA ASN A 171 9.21 -67.54 14.20
C ASN A 171 8.24 -66.44 13.73
N GLN A 172 7.30 -66.01 14.57
CA GLN A 172 6.36 -64.93 14.24
C GLN A 172 7.10 -63.61 14.02
N LEU A 173 8.03 -63.25 14.91
CA LEU A 173 8.85 -62.04 14.77
C LEU A 173 9.71 -62.10 13.50
N TYR A 174 10.34 -63.25 13.22
CA TYR A 174 11.15 -63.43 12.02
C TYR A 174 10.32 -63.28 10.73
N LEU A 175 9.15 -63.92 10.65
CA LEU A 175 8.26 -63.80 9.49
C LEU A 175 7.80 -62.35 9.28
N LYS A 176 7.39 -61.66 10.35
CA LYS A 176 6.95 -60.26 10.26
C LYS A 176 8.05 -59.33 9.77
N LEU A 177 9.27 -59.47 10.30
CA LEU A 177 10.43 -58.69 9.85
C LEU A 177 10.78 -58.94 8.37
N ARG A 178 10.55 -60.15 7.86
CA ARG A 178 10.77 -60.47 6.44
C ARG A 178 9.68 -59.91 5.54
N GLU A 179 8.43 -59.91 5.99
CA GLU A 179 7.28 -59.32 5.29
C GLU A 179 7.42 -57.80 5.12
N GLN A 180 7.99 -57.11 6.12
CA GLN A 180 8.15 -55.66 6.15
C GLN A 180 9.14 -55.09 5.11
N GLY A 181 9.92 -55.95 4.43
CA GLY A 181 11.07 -55.55 3.61
C GLY A 181 10.75 -54.48 2.55
N GLU A 182 9.77 -54.72 1.69
CA GLU A 182 9.41 -53.77 0.62
C GLU A 182 8.62 -52.56 1.15
N GLY A 183 7.72 -52.78 2.11
CA GLY A 183 6.93 -51.72 2.74
C GLY A 183 7.80 -50.66 3.44
N PHE A 184 8.85 -51.10 4.13
CA PHE A 184 9.79 -50.20 4.81
C PHE A 184 10.55 -49.31 3.80
N GLN A 185 11.02 -49.88 2.69
CA GLN A 185 11.74 -49.12 1.66
C GLN A 185 10.85 -48.07 1.00
N ASN A 186 9.57 -48.41 0.75
CA ASN A 186 8.60 -47.49 0.18
C ASN A 186 8.34 -46.29 1.11
N ILE A 187 8.20 -46.53 2.42
CA ILE A 187 8.02 -45.47 3.42
C ILE A 187 9.26 -44.58 3.50
N VAL A 188 10.45 -45.17 3.58
CA VAL A 188 11.72 -44.42 3.61
C VAL A 188 11.84 -43.50 2.41
N LYS A 189 11.58 -44.02 1.20
CA LYS A 189 11.60 -43.23 -0.02
C LYS A 189 10.57 -42.09 0.03
N ARG A 190 9.36 -42.37 0.51
CA ARG A 190 8.30 -41.34 0.62
C ARG A 190 8.68 -40.22 1.59
N VAL A 191 9.23 -40.54 2.75
CA VAL A 191 9.71 -39.55 3.73
C VAL A 191 10.84 -38.69 3.15
N GLN A 192 11.76 -39.30 2.37
CA GLN A 192 12.81 -38.56 1.68
C GLN A 192 12.24 -37.61 0.62
N GLU A 193 11.26 -38.05 -0.16
CA GLU A 193 10.56 -37.19 -1.13
C GLU A 193 9.84 -36.02 -0.44
N MET A 194 9.15 -36.27 0.67
CA MET A 194 8.46 -35.24 1.46
C MET A 194 9.45 -34.20 1.98
N THR A 195 10.57 -34.63 2.59
CA THR A 195 11.59 -33.71 3.14
C THR A 195 12.23 -32.80 2.09
N ILE A 196 12.34 -33.26 0.84
CA ILE A 196 12.87 -32.45 -0.27
C ILE A 196 11.79 -31.53 -0.86
N SER A 197 10.57 -32.05 -1.04
CA SER A 197 9.50 -31.38 -1.78
C SER A 197 8.73 -30.36 -0.95
N TYR A 198 8.45 -30.65 0.31
CA TYR A 198 7.65 -29.76 1.16
C TYR A 198 8.44 -28.49 1.48
N LYS A 199 7.73 -27.36 1.47
CA LYS A 199 8.28 -26.02 1.69
C LYS A 199 7.43 -25.27 2.70
N ARG A 200 8.09 -24.42 3.50
CA ARG A 200 7.39 -23.39 4.26
C ARG A 200 6.91 -22.34 3.27
N VAL A 201 5.64 -21.96 3.36
CA VAL A 201 5.03 -20.99 2.44
C VAL A 201 4.62 -19.74 3.21
N TYR A 202 5.00 -18.58 2.68
CA TYR A 202 4.67 -17.27 3.21
C TYR A 202 4.05 -16.40 2.11
N LEU A 203 3.17 -15.49 2.51
CA LEU A 203 2.59 -14.50 1.60
C LEU A 203 3.26 -13.15 1.83
N LYS A 204 3.63 -12.48 0.73
CA LYS A 204 4.24 -11.16 0.75
C LYS A 204 3.44 -10.21 -0.13
N PHE A 205 3.28 -8.98 0.35
CA PHE A 205 2.75 -7.90 -0.47
C PHE A 205 3.91 -7.08 -1.05
N GLU A 206 3.95 -6.98 -2.37
CA GLU A 206 4.89 -6.17 -3.13
C GLU A 206 4.18 -4.90 -3.59
N LYS A 207 4.40 -3.82 -2.84
CA LYS A 207 3.88 -2.50 -3.19
C LYS A 207 4.54 -1.98 -4.47
N ARG A 208 3.78 -1.31 -5.33
CA ARG A 208 4.35 -0.49 -6.40
C ARG A 208 4.86 0.85 -5.85
N ALA A 209 5.90 1.39 -6.49
CA ALA A 209 6.42 2.72 -6.16
C ALA A 209 5.38 3.81 -6.50
N ASP A 210 4.78 3.69 -7.69
CA ASP A 210 3.69 4.55 -8.14
C ASP A 210 2.39 3.73 -8.21
N ILE A 211 1.37 4.17 -7.47
CA ILE A 211 0.04 3.58 -7.55
C ILE A 211 -0.64 4.15 -8.79
N ASP A 212 -0.90 3.28 -9.77
CA ASP A 212 -1.67 3.63 -10.97
C ASP A 212 -3.13 3.15 -10.86
N HIS A 213 -3.96 3.54 -11.84
CA HIS A 213 -5.37 3.15 -11.91
C HIS A 213 -5.59 1.64 -12.14
N ARG A 214 -4.53 0.86 -12.39
CA ARG A 214 -4.60 -0.58 -12.71
C ARG A 214 -4.26 -1.44 -11.51
N SER A 215 -3.29 -1.05 -10.69
CA SER A 215 -2.82 -1.85 -9.55
C SER A 215 -2.05 -1.05 -8.49
N MET A 216 -2.26 -1.39 -7.21
CA MET A 216 -1.49 -0.87 -6.08
C MET A 216 -0.26 -1.76 -5.73
N GLY A 217 -0.12 -2.91 -6.36
CA GLY A 217 0.89 -3.92 -6.03
C GLY A 217 0.44 -5.33 -6.37
N SER A 218 1.19 -6.32 -5.88
CA SER A 218 0.89 -7.74 -6.09
C SER A 218 1.11 -8.54 -4.83
N ILE A 219 0.34 -9.62 -4.69
CA ILE A 219 0.58 -10.65 -3.66
C ILE A 219 1.43 -11.74 -4.29
N SER A 220 2.60 -12.01 -3.70
CA SER A 220 3.52 -13.06 -4.13
C SER A 220 3.67 -14.13 -3.05
N GLU A 221 4.00 -15.35 -3.48
CA GLU A 221 4.34 -16.46 -2.59
C GLU A 221 5.86 -16.56 -2.43
N PHE A 222 6.30 -16.74 -1.19
CA PHE A 222 7.70 -17.04 -0.86
C PHE A 222 7.78 -18.44 -0.27
N LYS A 223 8.69 -19.26 -0.78
CA LYS A 223 8.85 -20.66 -0.38
C LYS A 223 10.25 -20.89 0.16
N GLU A 224 10.33 -21.51 1.32
CA GLU A 224 11.59 -21.85 1.98
C GLU A 224 11.67 -23.36 2.22
N ALA A 225 12.88 -23.91 2.15
CA ALA A 225 13.10 -25.33 2.45
C ALA A 225 12.77 -25.64 3.91
N VAL A 226 12.34 -26.87 4.18
CA VAL A 226 12.19 -27.36 5.55
C VAL A 226 13.55 -27.82 6.05
N ASP A 227 13.94 -27.39 7.26
CA ASP A 227 15.23 -27.73 7.90
C ASP A 227 15.29 -29.17 8.47
N PHE A 228 14.68 -30.14 7.80
CA PHE A 228 14.64 -31.52 8.28
C PHE A 228 15.19 -32.49 7.24
N LEU A 229 16.18 -33.28 7.64
CA LEU A 229 16.82 -34.30 6.82
C LEU A 229 16.67 -35.66 7.48
N TYR A 230 15.84 -36.51 6.88
CA TYR A 230 15.75 -37.91 7.29
C TYR A 230 16.94 -38.71 6.75
N ARG A 231 17.70 -39.35 7.65
CA ARG A 231 18.80 -40.25 7.30
C ARG A 231 18.42 -41.69 7.67
N PRO A 232 18.16 -42.59 6.70
CA PRO A 232 17.79 -43.96 7.00
C PRO A 232 18.96 -44.71 7.64
N ALA A 233 18.66 -45.54 8.65
CA ALA A 233 19.63 -46.46 9.23
C ALA A 233 19.91 -47.63 8.27
N LYS A 234 21.15 -48.15 8.28
CA LYS A 234 21.47 -49.37 7.53
C LYS A 234 20.80 -50.57 8.21
N LEU A 235 19.82 -51.17 7.53
CA LEU A 235 19.22 -52.43 7.96
C LEU A 235 20.28 -53.54 7.93
N GLN A 236 20.52 -54.17 9.08
CA GLN A 236 21.37 -55.34 9.18
C GLN A 236 20.57 -56.59 8.77
N LYS A 237 21.21 -57.50 8.03
CA LYS A 237 20.61 -58.81 7.76
C LYS A 237 20.57 -59.60 9.07
N ALA A 238 19.46 -60.29 9.34
CA ALA A 238 19.38 -61.24 10.44
C ALA A 238 20.56 -62.22 10.33
N GLN A 239 21.51 -62.13 11.26
CA GLN A 239 22.61 -63.06 11.32
C GLN A 239 22.10 -64.33 12.01
N VAL A 240 22.23 -65.47 11.34
CA VAL A 240 22.14 -66.75 12.04
C VAL A 240 23.34 -66.78 12.97
N GLN A 241 23.14 -66.54 14.26
CA GLN A 241 24.08 -67.02 15.26
C GLN A 241 24.01 -68.55 15.22
N SER A 242 24.82 -69.13 14.35
CA SER A 242 25.04 -70.56 14.35
C SER A 242 25.52 -70.93 15.75
N LYS A 243 25.12 -72.09 16.29
CA LYS A 243 25.74 -72.66 17.50
C LYS A 243 27.27 -72.69 17.39
N ARG A 244 27.80 -72.75 16.15
CA ARG A 244 29.23 -72.62 15.84
C ARG A 244 29.78 -71.22 16.11
N VAL A 245 29.03 -70.16 15.83
CA VAL A 245 29.40 -68.75 16.12
C VAL A 245 29.32 -68.47 17.63
N GLU A 246 28.29 -68.97 18.31
CA GLU A 246 28.22 -68.93 19.79
C GLU A 246 29.38 -69.71 20.42
N ALA A 247 29.67 -70.92 19.94
CA ALA A 247 30.80 -71.71 20.41
C ALA A 247 32.15 -71.00 20.14
N ILE A 248 32.32 -70.36 18.98
CA ILE A 248 33.51 -69.57 18.66
C ILE A 248 33.63 -68.34 19.56
N LEU A 249 32.54 -67.62 19.82
CA LEU A 249 32.55 -66.46 20.73
C LEU A 249 32.84 -66.86 22.18
N THR A 250 32.31 -68.00 22.60
CA THR A 250 32.57 -68.59 23.93
C THR A 250 34.02 -69.03 24.04
N LEU A 251 34.54 -69.79 23.05
CA LEU A 251 35.95 -70.19 22.97
C LEU A 251 36.88 -68.99 22.95
N LYS A 252 36.54 -67.92 22.20
CA LYS A 252 37.35 -66.71 22.14
C LYS A 252 37.40 -66.01 23.50
N LYS A 253 36.29 -66.01 24.25
CA LYS A 253 36.21 -65.45 25.61
C LYS A 253 37.01 -66.31 26.60
N GLU A 254 36.93 -67.63 26.49
CA GLU A 254 37.71 -68.59 27.29
C GLU A 254 39.21 -68.43 27.04
N ILE A 255 39.64 -68.37 25.78
CA ILE A 255 41.04 -68.15 25.38
C ILE A 255 41.53 -66.79 25.87
N THR A 256 40.72 -65.74 25.78
CA THR A 256 41.10 -64.40 26.26
C THR A 256 41.25 -64.37 27.79
N ASN A 257 40.36 -65.05 28.51
CA ASN A 257 40.47 -65.21 29.96
C ASN A 257 41.70 -66.03 30.35
N GLN A 258 41.99 -67.12 29.63
CA GLN A 258 43.18 -67.93 29.85
C GLN A 258 44.47 -67.19 29.51
N LEU A 259 44.52 -66.41 28.43
CA LEU A 259 45.67 -65.54 28.10
C LEU A 259 45.89 -64.47 29.16
N ASN A 260 44.83 -63.90 29.73
CA ASN A 260 44.94 -62.97 30.86
C ASN A 260 45.44 -63.64 32.15
N LEU A 261 45.13 -64.93 32.35
CA LEU A 261 45.72 -65.77 33.40
C LEU A 261 47.17 -66.16 33.08
N CYS A 262 47.52 -66.39 31.82
CA CYS A 262 48.88 -66.67 31.35
C CYS A 262 49.79 -65.43 31.42
N ASN A 263 49.28 -64.21 31.38
CA ASN A 263 50.10 -63.02 31.70
C ASN A 263 50.63 -63.03 33.16
N LYS A 264 50.21 -63.99 34.01
CA LYS A 264 50.80 -64.26 35.34
C LYS A 264 51.73 -65.48 35.39
N LEU A 265 51.86 -66.27 34.32
CA LEU A 265 52.67 -67.50 34.23
C LEU A 265 53.43 -67.47 32.90
N ASP A 266 54.78 -67.49 32.89
CA ASP A 266 55.68 -67.41 31.70
C ASP A 266 55.39 -68.46 30.59
N ILE A 267 54.22 -68.40 29.96
CA ILE A 267 53.76 -69.35 28.94
C ILE A 267 54.07 -68.74 27.58
N THR A 268 54.99 -69.36 26.86
CA THR A 268 55.60 -68.84 25.63
C THR A 268 54.99 -69.41 24.36
N GLY A 269 54.05 -70.36 24.46
CA GLY A 269 53.40 -70.96 23.29
C GLY A 269 52.11 -71.71 23.60
N LEU A 270 51.21 -71.75 22.61
CA LEU A 270 49.90 -72.38 22.67
C LEU A 270 49.70 -73.28 21.43
N ALA A 271 49.40 -74.56 21.63
CA ALA A 271 49.16 -75.51 20.54
C ALA A 271 47.77 -76.15 20.70
N VAL A 272 47.05 -76.27 19.58
CA VAL A 272 45.74 -76.95 19.50
C VAL A 272 45.89 -78.18 18.64
N THR A 273 45.54 -79.34 19.18
CA THR A 273 45.60 -80.63 18.48
C THR A 273 44.33 -80.87 17.64
N ALA A 274 44.38 -81.85 16.73
CA ALA A 274 43.29 -82.14 15.78
C ALA A 274 41.98 -82.61 16.45
N ASP A 275 42.04 -83.03 17.72
CA ASP A 275 40.92 -83.37 18.61
C ASP A 275 40.45 -82.18 19.48
N TYR A 276 40.92 -80.96 19.21
CA TYR A 276 40.60 -79.71 19.91
C TYR A 276 41.10 -79.64 21.36
N THR A 277 42.07 -80.46 21.73
CA THR A 277 42.73 -80.40 23.03
C THR A 277 43.79 -79.28 23.02
N LEU A 278 43.88 -78.52 24.12
CA LEU A 278 44.65 -77.27 24.19
C LEU A 278 45.84 -77.44 25.16
N PHE A 279 47.06 -77.26 24.65
CA PHE A 279 48.30 -77.40 25.42
C PHE A 279 49.01 -76.05 25.61
N LEU A 280 49.48 -75.80 26.83
CA LEU A 280 50.26 -74.62 27.21
C LEU A 280 51.72 -75.02 27.42
N CYS A 281 52.67 -74.35 26.77
CA CYS A 281 54.11 -74.60 26.92
C CYS A 281 54.81 -73.41 27.61
N ASN A 282 55.67 -73.71 28.58
CA ASN A 282 56.57 -72.74 29.24
C ASN A 282 58.02 -73.11 28.88
N ASN A 283 58.74 -72.21 28.22
CA ASN A 283 60.10 -72.44 27.70
C ASN A 283 61.23 -72.48 28.77
N GLN A 284 60.93 -72.61 30.06
CA GLN A 284 61.98 -72.60 31.09
C GLN A 284 62.81 -73.88 31.24
N HIS A 285 62.54 -74.96 30.49
CA HIS A 285 63.45 -76.12 30.40
C HIS A 285 63.83 -76.41 28.95
N GLY A 286 64.99 -75.91 28.55
CA GLY A 286 65.70 -76.43 27.39
C GLY A 286 66.21 -77.84 27.66
N VAL A 287 66.09 -78.71 26.64
CA VAL A 287 67.08 -79.65 26.11
C VAL A 287 66.38 -80.91 25.56
N ARG A 288 66.59 -81.12 24.25
CA ARG A 288 66.45 -82.33 23.41
C ARG A 288 65.06 -82.89 23.11
#